data_AF-A0A348PG35-F1
#
_entry.id   AF-A0A348PG35-F1
#
_cell.length_a   1.000
_cell.length_b   1.000
_cell.length_c   1.000
_cell.angle_alpha   90.00
_cell.angle_beta   90.00
_cell.angle_gamma   90.00
#
_symmetry.space_group_name_H-M   'P 1'
#
loop_
_entity.id
_entity.type
_entity.pdbx_description
1 polymer ?
#
loop_
_entity_poly.entity_id
_entity_poly.type
_entity_poly.pdbx_seq_one_letter_code
_entity_poly.pdbx_strand_id
1 'polypeptide(L)' 'AQLTPEFLALKFFRQDGLSATQIAEAIALADYNIAIANLYAVMGTALERNRIELSLVDVVPSN' A
#
# COMPACT_ATOMS: atom_id res chain seq x y z
N ALA A 1 22.65 -10.31 33.21
CA ALA A 1 23.17 -9.17 32.45
C ALA A 1 22.78 -7.89 33.16
N GLN A 2 23.72 -7.06 33.59
CA GLN A 2 23.44 -5.77 34.22
C GLN A 2 23.06 -4.74 33.15
N LEU A 3 21.92 -4.06 33.33
CA LEU A 3 21.50 -2.93 32.50
C LEU A 3 22.41 -1.74 32.80
N THR A 4 23.56 -1.65 32.13
CA THR A 4 24.38 -0.43 32.20
C THR A 4 23.73 0.67 31.35
N PRO A 5 23.89 1.95 31.72
CA PRO A 5 23.39 3.08 30.94
C PRO A 5 23.86 3.06 29.47
N GLU A 6 25.11 2.67 29.22
CA GLU A 6 25.70 2.58 27.88
C GLU A 6 25.04 1.48 27.04
N PHE A 7 24.73 0.33 27.66
CA PHE A 7 24.02 -0.75 26.98
C PHE A 7 22.60 -0.32 26.59
N LEU A 8 21.90 0.41 27.47
CA LEU A 8 20.57 0.96 27.18
C LEU A 8 20.62 2.00 26.07
N ALA A 9 21.60 2.91 26.08
CA ALA A 9 21.77 3.91 25.03
C ALA A 9 21.98 3.26 23.65
N LEU A 10 22.86 2.26 23.56
CA LEU A 10 23.08 1.51 22.32
C LEU A 10 21.80 0.77 21.86
N LYS A 11 21.05 0.19 22.80
CA LYS A 11 19.80 -0.49 22.51
C LYS A 11 18.73 0.48 21.99
N PHE A 12 18.62 1.68 22.56
CA PHE A 12 17.67 2.69 22.10
C PHE A 12 18.05 3.23 20.73
N PHE A 13 19.33 3.50 20.48
CA PHE A 13 19.80 3.91 19.15
C PHE A 13 19.46 2.88 18.07
N ARG A 14 19.65 1.59 18.35
CA ARG A 14 19.26 0.52 17.41
C ARG A 14 17.76 0.40 17.24
N GLN A 15 16.98 0.55 18.31
CA GLN A 15 15.52 0.54 18.23
C GLN A 15 15.01 1.70 17.37
N ASP A 16 15.58 2.89 17.53
CA ASP A 16 15.21 4.07 16.75
C ASP A 16 15.49 3.87 15.25
N GLY A 17 16.67 3.36 14.90
CA GLY A 17 17.00 3.02 13.51
C GLY A 17 16.10 1.94 12.91
N LEU A 18 15.72 0.92 13.69
CA LEU A 18 14.76 -0.10 13.26
C LEU A 18 13.38 0.51 13.03
N SER A 19 12.89 1.34 13.96
CA SER A 19 11.60 2.02 13.84
C SER A 19 11.53 2.93 12.62
N ALA A 20 12.59 3.70 12.35
CA ALA A 20 12.66 4.53 11.13
C ALA A 20 12.57 3.68 9.85
N THR A 21 13.25 2.54 9.82
CA THR A 21 13.21 1.61 8.67
C THR A 21 11.83 0.99 8.49
N GLN A 22 11.17 0.58 9.58
CA GLN A 22 9.81 0.02 9.55
C GLN A 22 8.77 1.03 9.06
N ILE A 23 8.91 2.30 9.45
CA ILE A 23 8.05 3.38 8.94
C ILE A 23 8.26 3.56 7.43
N ALA A 24 9.51 3.59 6.97
CA ALA A 24 9.84 3.71 5.55
C ALA A 24 9.28 2.53 4.73
N GLU A 25 9.35 1.31 5.25
CA GLU A 25 8.75 0.13 4.62
C GLU A 25 7.23 0.25 4.49
N ALA A 26 6.54 0.66 5.56
CA ALA A 26 5.09 0.84 5.54
C ALA A 26 4.64 1.90 4.51
N ILE A 27 5.39 2.99 4.39
CA ILE A 27 5.16 4.03 3.38
C ILE A 27 5.37 3.46 1.97
N ALA A 28 6.46 2.73 1.74
CA ALA A 28 6.75 2.14 0.43
C ALA A 28 5.66 1.15 -0.02
N LEU A 29 5.09 0.37 0.89
CA LEU A 29 3.97 -0.53 0.59
C LEU A 29 2.68 0.24 0.24
N ALA A 30 2.40 1.33 0.95
CA ALA A 30 1.25 2.19 0.64
C ALA A 30 1.41 2.84 -0.74
N ASP A 31 2.58 3.41 -1.02
CA ASP A 31 2.91 4.05 -2.30
C ASP A 31 2.81 3.06 -3.47
N TYR A 32 3.31 1.84 -3.29
CA TYR A 32 3.17 0.77 -4.28
C TYR A 32 1.70 0.46 -4.59
N ASN A 33 0.88 0.29 -3.55
CA ASN A 33 -0.54 0.01 -3.74
C ASN A 33 -1.27 1.14 -4.47
N ILE A 34 -0.95 2.39 -4.15
CA ILE A 34 -1.47 3.58 -4.83
C ILE A 34 -1.02 3.59 -6.30
N ALA A 35 0.26 3.35 -6.58
CA ALA A 35 0.79 3.32 -7.95
C ALA A 35 0.09 2.27 -8.81
N ILE A 36 -0.13 1.07 -8.27
CA ILE A 36 -0.85 0.01 -8.97
C ILE A 36 -2.33 0.39 -9.16
N ALA A 37 -2.99 0.98 -8.17
CA ALA A 37 -4.37 1.46 -8.33
C ALA A 37 -4.48 2.52 -9.44
N ASN A 38 -3.55 3.47 -9.50
CA ASN A 38 -3.50 4.49 -10.54
C ASN A 38 -3.23 3.88 -11.93
N LEU A 39 -2.35 2.87 -12.03
CA LEU A 39 -2.12 2.16 -13.28
C LEU A 39 -3.42 1.55 -13.84
N TYR A 40 -4.16 0.81 -13.00
CA TYR A 40 -5.43 0.22 -13.44
C TYR A 40 -6.51 1.27 -13.74
N ALA A 41 -6.50 2.41 -13.04
CA ALA A 41 -7.40 3.53 -13.34
C ALA A 41 -7.10 4.14 -14.73
N VAL A 42 -5.82 4.37 -15.06
CA VAL A 42 -5.40 4.90 -16.36
C VAL A 42 -5.67 3.91 -17.49
N MET A 43 -5.48 2.60 -17.23
CA MET A 43 -5.79 1.56 -18.22
C MET A 43 -7.29 1.38 -18.47
N GLY A 44 -8.17 1.99 -17.65
CA GLY A 44 -9.62 1.79 -17.72
C GLY A 44 -10.09 0.42 -17.21
N THR A 45 -9.19 -0.40 -16.68
CA THR A 45 -9.45 -1.77 -16.19
C THR A 45 -9.64 -1.83 -14.68
N ALA A 46 -9.77 -0.67 -14.01
CA ALA A 46 -10.00 -0.58 -12.56
C ALA A 46 -11.27 -1.33 -12.13
N LEU A 47 -12.33 -1.32 -12.95
CA LEU A 47 -13.58 -2.04 -12.68
C LEU A 47 -13.37 -3.57 -12.79
N GLU A 48 -12.64 -4.03 -13.79
CA GLU A 48 -12.28 -5.43 -13.98
C GLU A 48 -11.40 -5.95 -12.83
N ARG A 49 -10.44 -5.14 -12.36
CA ARG A 49 -9.62 -5.45 -11.17
C ARG A 49 -10.49 -5.64 -9.92
N ASN A 50 -11.57 -4.87 -9.80
CA ASN A 50 -12.54 -4.99 -8.70
C ASN A 50 -13.62 -6.04 -8.94
N ARG A 51 -13.51 -6.86 -10.00
CA ARG A 51 -14.50 -7.88 -10.41
C ARG A 51 -15.89 -7.29 -10.68
N ILE A 52 -15.94 -6.06 -11.20
CA ILE A 52 -17.17 -5.40 -11.64
C ILE A 52 -17.29 -5.64 -13.15
N GLU A 53 -18.28 -6.43 -13.55
CA GLU A 53 -18.62 -6.65 -14.96
C GLU A 53 -19.57 -5.54 -15.45
N LEU A 54 -19.19 -4.87 -16.53
CA LEU A 54 -20.06 -3.93 -17.24
C LEU A 54 -20.85 -4.71 -18.30
N SER A 55 -22.14 -4.91 -18.08
CA SER A 55 -23.06 -5.42 -19.10
C SER A 55 -23.69 -4.23 -19.83
N LEU A 56 -23.42 -4.11 -21.13
CA LEU A 56 -24.15 -3.19 -22.00
C LEU A 56 -25.51 -3.81 -22.33
N VAL A 57 -26.57 -3.22 -21.78
CA VAL A 57 -27.95 -3.55 -22.17
C VAL A 57 -28.33 -2.64 -23.33
N ASP A 58 -28.31 -3.18 -24.56
CA ASP A 58 -28.88 -2.48 -25.71
C ASP A 58 -30.40 -2.40 -25.54
N VAL A 59 -30.93 -1.19 -25.34
CA VAL A 59 -32.36 -0.92 -25.41
C VAL A 59 -32.75 -0.88 -26.88
N VAL A 60 -33.20 -2.02 -27.41
CA VAL A 60 -33.85 -2.07 -28.72
C VAL A 60 -35.18 -1.32 -28.59
N PRO A 61 -35.42 -0.23 -29.34
CA PRO A 61 -36.70 0.46 -29.28
C PRO A 61 -37.78 -0.43 -29.91
N SER A 62 -38.79 -0.77 -29.11
CA SER A 62 -39.98 -1.49 -29.58
C SER A 62 -40.82 -0.56 -30.46
N ASN A 63 -40.83 -0.83 -31.77
CA ASN A 63 -41.80 -0.30 -32.74
C ASN A 63 -43.14 -1.05 -32.63
#